data_AF-A0A944PNN0-F1
#
_entry.id   AF-A0A944PNN0-F1
#
_cell.length_a   1.000
_cell.length_b   1.000
_cell.length_c   1.000
_cell.angle_alpha   90.00
_cell.angle_beta   90.00
_cell.angle_gamma   90.00
#
_symmetry.space_group_name_H-M   'P 1'
#
loop_
_entity.id
_entity.type
_entity.pdbx_description
1 polymer ?
#
loop_
_entity_poly.entity_id
_entity_poly.type
_entity_poly.pdbx_seq_one_letter_code
_entity_poly.pdbx_strand_id
1 'polypeptide(L)'
;MNRPWVRRNIGQTRLWMSMPYDKGNRAWIHEALNERMRPEWNRGAKRWEIAKTHLRPLVEALAARFGEVDVYLQFSRLEQCHGMCQRASGDDCTCSCMGENHQGAAYWKRWINVGDDVLVSAERQERHFLVRRNP
;
A
#
# COMPACT_ATOMS: atom_id res chain seq x y z
N MET A 1 -4.66 20.63 3.22
CA MET A 1 -5.18 19.54 2.37
C MET A 1 -4.53 18.26 2.87
N ASN A 2 -5.27 17.23 3.26
CA ASN A 2 -4.66 16.00 3.79
C ASN A 2 -3.99 15.23 2.65
N ARG A 3 -2.72 14.82 2.83
CA ARG A 3 -2.00 13.99 1.86
C ARG A 3 -2.78 12.67 1.65
N PRO A 4 -2.90 12.16 0.41
CA PRO A 4 -3.47 10.84 0.21
C PRO A 4 -2.63 9.78 0.93
N TRP A 5 -3.29 8.71 1.33
CA TRP A 5 -2.61 7.58 1.97
C TRP A 5 -3.16 6.25 1.50
N VAL A 6 -2.32 5.23 1.54
CA VAL A 6 -2.65 3.82 1.27
C VAL A 6 -2.16 2.96 2.43
N ARG A 7 -2.97 2.02 2.88
CA ARG A 7 -2.62 1.07 3.93
C ARG A 7 -2.90 -0.36 3.49
N ARG A 8 -1.91 -1.23 3.68
CA ARG A 8 -2.00 -2.68 3.46
C ARG A 8 -1.87 -3.38 4.80
N ASN A 9 -2.97 -3.98 5.24
CA ASN A 9 -3.05 -4.70 6.52
C ASN A 9 -2.91 -6.22 6.33
N ILE A 10 -2.44 -6.90 7.36
CA ILE A 10 -2.45 -8.37 7.41
C ILE A 10 -3.87 -8.86 7.68
N GLY A 11 -4.25 -9.98 7.05
CA GLY A 11 -5.58 -10.57 7.17
C GLY A 11 -6.68 -9.81 6.43
N GLN A 12 -6.33 -8.76 5.67
CA GLN A 12 -7.27 -8.02 4.83
C GLN A 12 -7.00 -8.32 3.35
N THR A 13 -8.08 -8.50 2.58
CA THR A 13 -8.04 -8.68 1.12
C THR A 13 -8.08 -7.36 0.36
N ARG A 14 -8.32 -6.25 1.07
CA ARG A 14 -8.47 -4.91 0.54
C ARG A 14 -7.41 -3.98 1.13
N LEU A 15 -6.87 -3.12 0.27
CA LEU A 15 -6.17 -1.90 0.66
C LEU A 15 -7.19 -0.91 1.19
N TRP A 16 -6.77 -0.13 2.17
CA TRP A 16 -7.50 1.05 2.60
C TRP A 16 -6.82 2.27 2.03
N MET A 17 -7.60 3.20 1.48
CA MET A 17 -7.05 4.39 0.86
C MET A 17 -7.92 5.60 1.14
N SER A 18 -7.30 6.76 1.35
CA SER A 18 -7.99 8.03 1.34
C SER A 18 -7.26 9.02 0.45
N MET A 19 -8.01 9.97 -0.09
CA MET A 19 -7.53 11.02 -0.96
C MET A 19 -8.44 12.24 -0.81
N PRO A 20 -7.97 13.46 -1.13
CA PRO A 20 -8.81 14.63 -1.18
C PRO A 20 -10.09 14.38 -1.98
N TYR A 21 -11.23 14.84 -1.45
CA TYR A 21 -12.52 14.64 -2.09
C TYR A 21 -12.59 15.40 -3.42
N ASP A 22 -13.01 14.69 -4.46
CA ASP A 22 -13.37 15.23 -5.76
C ASP A 22 -14.49 14.37 -6.35
N LYS A 23 -15.41 15.00 -7.09
CA LYS A 23 -16.57 14.30 -7.69
C LYS A 23 -16.15 13.21 -8.68
N GLY A 24 -15.01 13.38 -9.35
CA GLY A 24 -14.43 12.45 -10.32
C GLY A 24 -13.55 11.35 -9.71
N ASN A 25 -13.40 11.28 -8.39
CA ASN A 25 -12.49 10.31 -7.75
C ASN A 25 -12.78 8.86 -8.15
N ARG A 26 -14.05 8.46 -8.21
CA ARG A 26 -14.40 7.09 -8.60
C ARG A 26 -13.95 6.78 -10.03
N ALA A 27 -14.26 7.67 -10.97
CA ALA A 27 -13.88 7.52 -12.38
C ALA A 27 -12.37 7.46 -12.54
N TRP A 28 -11.65 8.37 -11.86
CA TRP A 28 -10.19 8.39 -11.87
C TRP A 28 -9.58 7.08 -11.31
N ILE A 29 -10.12 6.51 -10.22
CA ILE A 29 -9.60 5.24 -9.68
C ILE A 29 -9.76 4.11 -10.70
N HIS A 30 -10.88 4.06 -11.44
CA HIS A 30 -11.08 3.06 -12.49
C HIS A 30 -10.08 3.23 -13.63
N GLU A 31 -9.89 4.46 -14.11
CA GLU A 31 -8.92 4.79 -15.16
C GLU A 31 -7.48 4.43 -14.74
N ALA A 32 -7.10 4.78 -13.51
CA ALA A 32 -5.76 4.55 -12.99
C ALA A 32 -5.40 3.08 -12.77
N LEU A 33 -6.37 2.23 -12.42
CA LEU A 33 -6.10 0.86 -11.96
C LEU A 33 -6.54 -0.25 -12.89
N ASN A 34 -7.57 0.00 -13.72
CA ASN A 34 -8.32 -0.90 -14.61
C ASN A 34 -9.83 -0.75 -14.36
N GLU A 35 -10.60 -0.60 -15.43
CA GLU A 35 -12.06 -0.50 -15.41
C GLU A 35 -12.76 -1.69 -14.74
N ARG A 36 -12.19 -2.90 -14.84
CA ARG A 36 -12.76 -4.14 -14.26
C ARG A 36 -12.62 -4.23 -12.73
N MET A 37 -11.72 -3.45 -12.13
CA MET A 37 -11.56 -3.40 -10.68
C MET A 37 -12.78 -2.68 -10.07
N ARG A 38 -13.27 -3.16 -8.93
CA ARG A 38 -14.43 -2.57 -8.23
C ARG A 38 -13.96 -1.84 -6.98
N PRO A 39 -13.81 -0.50 -7.00
CA PRO A 39 -13.46 0.26 -5.82
C PRO A 39 -14.72 0.47 -4.98
N GLU A 40 -14.60 0.25 -3.68
CA GLU A 40 -15.72 0.38 -2.75
C GLU A 40 -15.49 1.58 -1.84
N TRP A 41 -16.51 2.42 -1.70
CA TRP A 41 -16.45 3.53 -0.75
C TRP A 41 -17.08 3.12 0.57
N ASN A 42 -16.27 2.98 1.61
CA ASN A 42 -16.74 2.74 2.96
C ASN A 42 -17.11 4.09 3.61
N ARG A 43 -18.41 4.37 3.68
CA ARG A 43 -18.94 5.63 4.24
C ARG A 43 -18.62 5.81 5.71
N GLY A 44 -18.68 4.74 6.50
CA GLY A 44 -18.41 4.78 7.94
C GLY A 44 -16.96 5.10 8.26
N ALA A 45 -16.04 4.46 7.52
CA ALA A 45 -14.59 4.67 7.68
C ALA A 45 -14.02 5.80 6.81
N LYS A 46 -14.86 6.46 5.99
CA LYS A 46 -14.49 7.55 5.06
C LYS A 46 -13.25 7.23 4.21
N ARG A 47 -13.25 6.04 3.59
CA ARG A 47 -12.12 5.53 2.81
C ARG A 47 -12.58 4.70 1.63
N TRP A 48 -11.71 4.61 0.65
CA TRP A 48 -11.79 3.62 -0.42
C TRP A 48 -11.22 2.29 0.05
N GLU A 49 -11.84 1.21 -0.41
CA GLU A 49 -11.35 -0.14 -0.28
C GLU A 49 -11.10 -0.69 -1.68
N ILE A 50 -9.87 -1.15 -1.95
CA ILE A 50 -9.37 -1.54 -3.28
C ILE A 50 -8.71 -2.91 -3.16
N ALA A 51 -8.76 -3.77 -4.19
CA ALA A 51 -8.13 -5.08 -4.09
C ALA A 51 -6.61 -4.97 -3.85
N LYS A 52 -6.09 -5.81 -2.95
CA LYS A 52 -4.70 -5.78 -2.47
C LYS A 52 -3.65 -5.84 -3.58
N THR A 53 -3.96 -6.56 -4.65
CA THR A 53 -3.12 -6.73 -5.86
C THR A 53 -2.84 -5.43 -6.61
N HIS A 54 -3.56 -4.34 -6.30
CA HIS A 54 -3.34 -3.03 -6.91
C HIS A 54 -2.44 -2.11 -6.07
N LEU A 55 -1.74 -2.62 -5.05
CA LEU A 55 -0.94 -1.77 -4.15
C LEU A 55 0.01 -0.87 -4.92
N ARG A 56 0.87 -1.47 -5.75
CA ARG A 56 1.83 -0.72 -6.56
C ARG A 56 1.17 0.28 -7.53
N PRO A 57 0.29 -0.12 -8.48
CA PRO A 57 -0.28 0.83 -9.43
C PRO A 57 -1.11 1.93 -8.74
N LEU A 58 -1.75 1.64 -7.60
CA LEU A 58 -2.47 2.66 -6.84
C LEU A 58 -1.55 3.71 -6.24
N VAL A 59 -0.47 3.26 -5.58
CA VAL A 59 0.51 4.16 -4.97
C VAL A 59 1.17 5.03 -6.03
N GLU A 60 1.58 4.45 -7.16
CA GLU A 60 2.18 5.20 -8.28
C GLU A 60 1.21 6.22 -8.89
N ALA A 61 -0.05 5.85 -9.12
CA ALA A 61 -1.07 6.76 -9.63
C ALA A 61 -1.37 7.91 -8.66
N LEU A 62 -1.45 7.63 -7.35
CA LEU A 62 -1.65 8.67 -6.34
C LEU A 62 -0.45 9.63 -6.27
N ALA A 63 0.78 9.10 -6.27
CA ALA A 63 1.99 9.93 -6.32
C ALA A 63 2.00 10.80 -7.59
N ALA A 64 1.64 10.24 -8.75
CA ALA A 64 1.57 11.00 -10.00
C ALA A 64 0.53 12.13 -9.95
N ARG A 65 -0.64 11.89 -9.32
CA ARG A 65 -1.74 12.87 -9.22
C ARG A 65 -1.51 13.93 -8.15
N PHE A 66 -0.95 13.58 -6.99
CA PHE A 66 -0.87 14.46 -5.81
C PHE A 66 0.57 14.86 -5.45
N GLY A 67 1.57 14.41 -6.19
CA GLY A 67 2.99 14.65 -5.93
C GLY A 67 3.58 13.71 -4.88
N GLU A 68 2.83 13.43 -3.80
CA GLU A 68 3.26 12.54 -2.73
C GLU A 68 2.09 11.72 -2.15
N VAL A 69 2.39 10.53 -1.63
CA VAL A 69 1.43 9.64 -0.94
C VAL A 69 2.10 8.94 0.25
N ASP A 70 1.40 8.85 1.37
CA ASP A 70 1.81 8.07 2.53
C ASP A 70 1.41 6.60 2.35
N VAL A 71 2.33 5.67 2.61
CA VAL A 71 2.09 4.22 2.46
C VAL A 71 2.43 3.49 3.74
N TYR A 72 1.45 2.78 4.29
CA TYR A 72 1.55 2.02 5.54
C TYR A 72 1.45 0.53 5.27
N LEU A 73 2.48 -0.23 5.61
CA LEU A 73 2.58 -1.66 5.33
C LEU A 73 2.72 -2.45 6.62
N GLN A 74 1.75 -3.32 6.95
CA GLN A 74 1.84 -4.19 8.12
C GLN A 74 2.58 -5.50 7.85
N PHE A 75 3.43 -5.92 8.77
CA PHE A 75 4.17 -7.18 8.71
C PHE A 75 3.92 -8.00 9.97
N SER A 76 3.94 -9.32 9.81
CA SER A 76 3.80 -10.28 10.90
C SER A 76 5.16 -10.43 11.56
N ARG A 77 5.21 -10.38 12.88
CA ARG A 77 6.42 -10.68 13.66
C ARG A 77 6.62 -12.18 13.85
N LEU A 78 5.60 -12.97 13.56
CA LEU A 78 5.57 -14.42 13.74
C LEU A 78 5.82 -15.19 12.44
N GLU A 79 5.45 -14.62 11.30
CA GLU A 79 5.57 -15.28 9.99
C GLU A 79 7.02 -15.21 9.48
N GLN A 80 7.70 -16.36 9.48
CA GLN A 80 9.07 -16.47 8.98
C GLN A 80 9.11 -16.37 7.45
N CYS A 81 10.11 -15.64 6.94
CA CYS A 81 10.37 -15.57 5.52
C CYS A 81 10.89 -16.92 5.00
N HIS A 82 10.26 -17.43 3.94
CA HIS A 82 10.62 -18.70 3.32
C HIS A 82 10.90 -18.55 1.82
N GLY A 83 11.50 -19.58 1.20
CA GLY A 83 12.00 -19.49 -0.17
C GLY A 83 10.97 -19.21 -1.27
N MET A 84 9.66 -19.41 -1.03
CA MET A 84 8.63 -18.98 -2.00
C MET A 84 8.39 -17.48 -1.92
N CYS A 85 8.37 -16.91 -0.71
CA CYS A 85 8.29 -15.46 -0.51
C CYS A 85 9.51 -14.78 -1.17
N GLN A 86 10.72 -15.29 -0.91
CA GLN A 86 11.93 -14.71 -1.48
C GLN A 86 11.93 -14.67 -3.02
N ARG A 87 11.28 -15.63 -3.68
CA ARG A 87 11.21 -15.74 -5.15
C ARG A 87 9.91 -15.17 -5.74
N ALA A 88 9.02 -14.61 -4.92
CA ALA A 88 7.75 -14.07 -5.39
C ALA A 88 7.97 -12.72 -6.10
N SER A 89 7.27 -12.54 -7.23
CA SER A 89 7.33 -11.33 -8.05
C SER A 89 6.34 -10.24 -7.63
N GLY A 90 5.33 -10.61 -6.83
CA GLY A 90 4.29 -9.70 -6.35
C GLY A 90 4.79 -8.68 -5.31
N ASP A 91 3.92 -7.76 -4.91
CA ASP A 91 4.18 -6.73 -3.90
C ASP A 91 3.70 -7.09 -2.48
N ASP A 92 3.06 -8.25 -2.32
CA ASP A 92 2.34 -8.61 -1.10
C ASP A 92 3.17 -9.43 -0.09
N CYS A 93 4.30 -8.89 0.34
CA CYS A 93 5.09 -9.50 1.40
C CYS A 93 4.52 -9.15 2.79
N THR A 94 4.15 -10.16 3.59
CA THR A 94 3.69 -9.98 4.98
C THR A 94 4.69 -10.51 6.03
N CYS A 95 5.79 -11.14 5.64
CA CYS A 95 6.72 -11.78 6.59
C CYS A 95 7.47 -10.82 7.50
N SER A 96 8.02 -11.38 8.58
CA SER A 96 8.89 -10.70 9.56
C SER A 96 10.16 -10.12 8.95
N CYS A 97 10.54 -10.58 7.76
CA CYS A 97 11.57 -10.00 6.91
C CYS A 97 11.27 -8.57 6.46
N MET A 98 10.01 -8.13 6.56
CA MET A 98 9.55 -6.82 6.13
C MET A 98 9.84 -6.48 4.66
N GLY A 99 9.89 -7.51 3.82
CA GLY A 99 10.26 -7.46 2.41
C GLY A 99 11.74 -7.29 2.11
N GLU A 100 12.66 -7.25 3.09
CA GLU A 100 14.10 -7.13 2.83
C GLU A 100 14.63 -8.26 1.93
N ASN A 101 14.10 -9.47 2.11
CA ASN A 101 14.49 -10.66 1.36
C ASN A 101 13.52 -10.98 0.20
N HIS A 102 12.50 -10.16 -0.02
CA HIS A 102 11.46 -10.41 -1.02
C HIS A 102 11.93 -9.86 -2.37
N GLN A 103 12.19 -10.71 -3.36
CA GLN A 103 12.68 -10.28 -4.68
C GLN A 103 11.77 -9.24 -5.33
N GLY A 104 10.46 -9.36 -5.09
CA GLY A 104 9.47 -8.40 -5.53
C GLY A 104 9.60 -7.02 -4.87
N ALA A 105 10.27 -6.84 -3.73
CA ALA A 105 10.29 -5.59 -2.95
C ALA A 105 11.35 -4.57 -3.41
N ALA A 106 12.13 -4.88 -4.47
CA ALA A 106 13.11 -3.95 -5.01
C ALA A 106 12.53 -2.58 -5.41
N TYR A 107 11.24 -2.49 -5.72
CA TYR A 107 10.58 -1.21 -6.00
C TYR A 107 10.45 -0.31 -4.77
N TRP A 108 10.38 -0.86 -3.55
CA TRP A 108 10.40 -0.06 -2.31
C TRP A 108 11.70 0.68 -2.11
N LYS A 109 12.80 0.26 -2.75
CA LYS A 109 14.07 0.98 -2.70
C LYS A 109 13.98 2.39 -3.29
N ARG A 110 12.93 2.67 -4.09
CA ARG A 110 12.62 4.02 -4.62
C ARG A 110 11.69 4.81 -3.70
N TRP A 111 11.09 4.17 -2.71
CA TRP A 111 10.21 4.80 -1.73
C TRP A 111 11.06 5.29 -0.56
N ILE A 112 10.75 6.48 -0.05
CA ILE A 112 11.50 7.06 1.05
C ILE A 112 10.89 6.51 2.35
N ASN A 113 11.64 5.74 3.12
CA ASN A 113 11.20 5.38 4.47
C ASN A 113 11.22 6.65 5.33
N VAL A 114 10.08 6.96 5.97
CA VAL A 114 9.91 8.17 6.79
C VAL A 114 9.48 7.87 8.22
N GLY A 115 9.28 6.58 8.54
CA GLY A 115 8.99 6.09 9.87
C GLY A 115 9.49 4.67 10.02
N ASP A 116 10.18 4.41 11.13
CA ASP A 116 10.69 3.10 11.52
C ASP A 116 9.57 2.08 11.73
N ASP A 117 9.96 0.85 12.05
CA ASP A 117 9.07 -0.27 12.32
C ASP A 117 8.22 -0.01 13.59
N VAL A 118 7.02 0.56 13.42
CA VAL A 118 6.09 0.84 14.52
C VAL A 118 5.44 -0.46 14.98
N LEU A 119 5.58 -0.78 16.27
CA LEU A 119 4.87 -1.90 16.87
C LEU A 119 3.36 -1.61 16.92
N VAL A 120 2.57 -2.40 16.18
CA VAL A 120 1.09 -2.28 16.18
C VAL A 120 0.48 -3.17 17.26
N SER A 121 1.06 -4.36 17.46
CA SER A 121 0.70 -5.32 18.50
C SER A 121 1.87 -6.27 18.72
N ALA A 122 1.79 -7.17 19.71
CA ALA A 122 2.83 -8.18 19.94
C ALA A 122 3.20 -8.96 18.66
N GLU A 123 2.23 -9.19 17.77
CA GLU A 123 2.39 -10.01 16.56
C GLU A 123 2.56 -9.19 15.27
N ARG A 124 2.40 -7.86 15.31
CA ARG A 124 2.33 -7.03 14.10
C ARG A 124 3.18 -5.77 14.24
N GLN A 125 3.88 -5.44 13.17
CA GLN A 125 4.66 -4.22 13.02
C GLN A 125 4.28 -3.51 11.73
N GLU A 126 4.56 -2.21 11.61
CA GLU A 126 4.19 -1.41 10.44
C GLU A 126 5.38 -0.56 9.97
N ARG A 127 5.60 -0.50 8.65
CA ARG A 127 6.49 0.49 8.03
C ARG A 127 5.70 1.60 7.40
N HIS A 128 6.22 2.82 7.53
CA HIS A 128 5.70 4.01 6.88
C HIS A 128 6.68 4.51 5.81
N PHE A 129 6.21 4.53 4.58
CA PHE A 129 6.90 5.11 3.44
C PHE A 129 6.21 6.38 2.96
N LEU A 130 7.01 7.34 2.49
CA LEU A 130 6.57 8.42 1.64
C LEU A 130 6.99 8.10 0.20
N VAL A 131 6.01 8.06 -0.70
CA VAL A 131 6.27 7.87 -2.12
C VAL A 131 6.04 9.18 -2.83
N ARG A 132 7.05 9.63 -3.56
CA ARG A 132 7.02 10.87 -4.33
C ARG A 132 6.94 10.54 -5.81
N ARG A 133 6.30 11.42 -6.58
CA ARG A 133 6.46 11.42 -8.03
C ARG A 133 7.96 11.56 -8.32
N ASN A 134 8.52 10.56 -9.02
CA ASN A 134 9.89 10.65 -9.48
C ASN A 134 9.96 11.83 -10.49
N PRO A 135 10.88 12.80 -10.32
CA PRO A 135 11.04 13.89 -11.28
C PRO A 135 11.41 13.39 -12.67
#